data_AF-A0A9D1MBD9-F1
#
_entry.id   AF-A0A9D1MBD9-F1
#
_cell.length_a   1.000
_cell.length_b   1.000
_cell.length_c   1.000
_cell.angle_alpha   90.00
_cell.angle_beta   90.00
_cell.angle_gamma   90.00
#
_symmetry.space_group_name_H-M   'P 1'
#
loop_
_entity.id
_entity.type
_entity.pdbx_description
1 polymer ?
#
loop_
_entity_poly.entity_id
_entity_poly.type
_entity_poly.pdbx_seq_one_letter_code
_entity_poly.pdbx_strand_id
1 'polypeptide(L)'
;MTNDICFGIGTVIECFLVILFVNTTYTLKTHRVVCVILVIAGYIAVQLSGITGNAAVFYVVFTIVNTAVLGVCCRLSAVKVILHGLIISALLGASELIVVFSERDMSFAVIFGHSVKFLVKSRMIYALGLVVFRSLTAEIRVSDSSYSPFNITVHALSVAIAVITFEDLFRNRVYIIIYLMLIVINIASFAAWEIIVLRAREMQKVINENEKHYAELESYKLIYEKYESTRIMRHDIKEQLDTLKEMINDGSGEAKKFAGKLESLGRELYYTEYTDNKVLNILLNRKIKECHEKGIELYISSGGAKVGFIPELDTVAIFSNIINNAMESCARSEEKNIFIDFSTLNDAFAVVKIENNCDEPPQTFNGSLITQKRDGMLHGVGMKSVENSLKSCGGKISWSYDKERRFFRTVIMFALHAREGEEDYQ
;
A
#
# COMPACT_ATOMS: atom_id res chain seq x y z
N MET A 1 -5.13 40.28 -28.30
CA MET A 1 -5.26 38.93 -28.92
C MET A 1 -4.00 38.10 -28.78
N THR A 2 -2.85 38.45 -29.40
CA THR A 2 -1.63 37.61 -29.29
C THR A 2 -1.07 37.54 -27.86
N ASN A 3 -1.21 38.62 -27.09
CA ASN A 3 -0.74 38.72 -25.71
C ASN A 3 -1.57 37.86 -24.73
N ASP A 4 -2.90 37.87 -24.90
CA ASP A 4 -3.83 37.11 -24.05
C ASP A 4 -3.65 35.60 -24.23
N ILE A 5 -3.32 35.18 -25.45
CA ILE A 5 -3.00 33.78 -25.78
C ILE A 5 -1.69 33.35 -25.12
N CYS A 6 -0.65 34.18 -25.17
CA CYS A 6 0.64 33.86 -24.52
C CYS A 6 0.47 33.73 -23.01
N PHE A 7 -0.25 34.66 -22.40
CA PHE A 7 -0.55 34.62 -20.97
C PHE A 7 -1.35 33.35 -20.60
N GLY A 8 -2.37 32.99 -21.39
CA GLY A 8 -3.14 31.75 -21.19
C GLY A 8 -2.32 30.47 -21.29
N ILE A 9 -1.34 30.40 -22.19
CA ILE A 9 -0.42 29.25 -22.25
C ILE A 9 0.41 29.15 -20.95
N GLY A 10 0.81 30.29 -20.40
CA GLY A 10 1.60 30.38 -19.16
C GLY A 10 0.87 29.81 -17.97
N THR A 11 -0.37 30.26 -17.76
CA THR A 11 -1.23 29.80 -16.65
C THR A 11 -1.59 28.33 -16.78
N VAL A 12 -1.74 27.79 -18.01
CA VAL A 12 -1.95 26.35 -18.22
C VAL A 12 -0.71 25.54 -17.79
N ILE A 13 0.50 26.00 -18.14
CA ILE A 13 1.75 25.36 -17.73
C ILE A 13 1.88 25.41 -16.19
N GLU A 14 1.60 26.55 -15.57
CA GLU A 14 1.62 26.70 -14.10
C GLU A 14 0.61 25.78 -13.42
N CYS A 15 -0.62 25.72 -13.93
CA CYS A 15 -1.66 24.84 -13.42
C CYS A 15 -1.17 23.39 -13.40
N PHE A 16 -0.55 22.96 -14.50
CA PHE A 16 -0.02 21.61 -14.63
C PHE A 16 1.15 21.35 -13.67
N LEU A 17 2.10 22.28 -13.56
CA LEU A 17 3.22 22.20 -12.61
C LEU A 17 2.75 22.13 -11.15
N VAL A 18 1.73 22.91 -10.78
CA VAL A 18 1.16 22.88 -9.43
C VAL A 18 0.38 21.60 -9.15
N ILE A 19 -0.40 21.08 -10.11
CA ILE A 19 -1.05 19.77 -9.96
C ILE A 19 -0.02 18.70 -9.64
N LEU A 20 1.05 18.65 -10.43
CA LEU A 20 2.13 17.71 -10.27
C LEU A 20 2.86 17.91 -8.93
N PHE A 21 3.21 19.15 -8.58
CA PHE A 21 3.87 19.49 -7.33
C PHE A 21 3.04 19.08 -6.10
N VAL A 22 1.74 19.38 -6.09
CA VAL A 22 0.84 19.07 -4.97
C VAL A 22 0.67 17.56 -4.80
N ASN A 23 0.36 16.84 -5.88
CA ASN A 23 0.12 15.39 -5.86
C ASN A 23 1.36 14.59 -5.46
N THR A 24 2.54 15.09 -5.82
CA THR A 24 3.80 14.43 -5.46
C THR A 24 4.23 14.77 -4.04
N THR A 25 4.10 16.03 -3.60
CA THR A 25 4.74 16.57 -2.39
C THR A 25 3.95 16.32 -1.12
N TYR A 26 2.62 16.37 -1.20
CA TYR A 26 1.80 16.28 -0.02
C TYR A 26 1.00 14.99 0.05
N THR A 27 0.64 14.61 1.28
CA THR A 27 -0.39 13.61 1.50
C THR A 27 -1.75 14.28 1.35
N LEU A 28 -2.58 13.76 0.44
CA LEU A 28 -3.88 14.36 0.15
C LEU A 28 -4.93 13.95 1.20
N LYS A 29 -5.79 14.89 1.58
CA LYS A 29 -7.04 14.65 2.32
C LYS A 29 -8.13 14.12 1.40
N THR A 30 -8.16 14.60 0.17
CA THR A 30 -9.18 14.33 -0.84
C THR A 30 -8.68 13.32 -1.89
N HIS A 31 -9.61 12.81 -2.70
CA HIS A 31 -9.25 11.98 -3.86
C HIS A 31 -8.47 12.81 -4.90
N ARG A 32 -7.48 12.21 -5.57
CA ARG A 32 -6.59 12.90 -6.53
C ARG A 32 -7.36 13.64 -7.64
N VAL A 33 -8.40 13.01 -8.19
CA VAL A 33 -9.23 13.62 -9.23
C VAL A 33 -9.91 14.90 -8.74
N VAL A 34 -10.39 14.91 -7.49
CA VAL A 34 -11.01 16.10 -6.89
C VAL A 34 -9.98 17.21 -6.72
N CYS A 35 -8.75 16.87 -6.27
CA CYS A 35 -7.66 17.84 -6.19
C CYS A 35 -7.35 18.47 -7.56
N VAL A 36 -7.24 17.66 -8.61
CA VAL A 36 -7.00 18.13 -9.99
C VAL A 36 -8.10 19.09 -10.44
N ILE A 37 -9.37 18.75 -10.22
CA ILE A 37 -10.51 19.60 -10.59
C ILE A 37 -10.45 20.93 -9.84
N LEU A 38 -10.14 20.92 -8.54
CA LEU A 38 -10.04 22.14 -7.74
C LEU A 38 -8.89 23.05 -8.20
N VAL A 39 -7.74 22.47 -8.58
CA VAL A 39 -6.63 23.27 -9.13
C VAL A 39 -7.04 23.90 -10.45
N ILE A 40 -7.61 23.12 -11.39
CA ILE A 40 -8.07 23.64 -12.68
C ILE A 40 -9.08 24.76 -12.48
N ALA A 41 -10.08 24.57 -11.60
CA ALA A 41 -11.08 25.59 -11.30
C ALA A 41 -10.45 26.86 -10.70
N GLY A 42 -9.48 26.73 -9.78
CA GLY A 42 -8.75 27.86 -9.22
C GLY A 42 -7.94 28.61 -10.27
N TYR A 43 -7.29 27.90 -11.19
CA TYR A 43 -6.49 28.50 -12.25
C TYR A 43 -7.31 29.22 -13.32
N ILE A 44 -8.61 28.93 -13.46
CA ILE A 44 -9.53 29.78 -14.23
C ILE A 44 -9.63 31.16 -13.59
N ALA A 45 -9.71 31.26 -12.25
CA ALA A 45 -9.74 32.55 -11.56
C ALA A 45 -8.40 33.30 -11.69
N VAL A 46 -7.27 32.59 -11.67
CA VAL A 46 -5.93 33.14 -11.95
C VAL A 46 -5.84 33.68 -13.38
N GLN A 47 -6.41 32.98 -14.36
CA GLN A 47 -6.44 33.47 -15.73
C GLN A 47 -7.28 34.75 -15.86
N LEU A 48 -8.45 34.79 -15.22
CA LEU A 48 -9.32 35.96 -15.22
C LEU A 48 -8.67 37.17 -14.54
N SER A 49 -7.91 36.95 -13.46
CA SER A 49 -7.20 38.04 -12.78
C SER A 49 -6.09 38.63 -13.66
N GLY A 50 -5.41 37.83 -14.47
CA GLY A 50 -4.40 38.31 -15.41
C GLY A 50 -4.94 39.16 -16.56
N ILE A 51 -6.18 38.91 -17.01
CA ILE A 51 -6.85 39.73 -18.04
C ILE A 51 -7.03 41.19 -17.59
N THR A 52 -7.07 41.44 -16.28
CA THR A 52 -7.16 42.81 -15.74
C THR A 52 -5.91 43.66 -16.01
N GLY A 53 -4.79 43.03 -16.40
CA GLY A 53 -3.50 43.70 -16.62
C GLY A 53 -2.82 44.19 -15.33
N ASN A 54 -3.39 43.94 -14.15
CA ASN A 54 -2.83 44.36 -12.88
C ASN A 54 -2.02 43.23 -12.23
N ALA A 55 -0.70 43.43 -12.17
CA ALA A 55 0.27 42.51 -11.58
C ALA A 55 -0.06 42.11 -10.13
N ALA A 56 -0.39 43.11 -9.30
CA ALA A 56 -0.66 42.87 -7.90
C ALA A 56 -1.91 41.99 -7.71
N VAL A 57 -2.96 42.25 -8.53
CA VAL A 57 -4.18 41.45 -8.52
C VAL A 57 -3.90 40.01 -8.95
N PHE A 58 -3.08 39.81 -9.98
CA PHE A 58 -2.66 38.47 -10.41
C PHE A 58 -1.96 37.69 -9.27
N TYR A 59 -0.92 38.27 -8.68
CA TYR A 59 -0.14 37.61 -7.62
C TYR A 59 -0.95 37.35 -6.35
N VAL A 60 -1.85 38.26 -5.98
CA VAL A 60 -2.76 38.06 -4.85
C VAL A 60 -3.72 36.89 -5.11
N VAL A 61 -4.37 36.86 -6.28
CA VAL A 61 -5.30 35.78 -6.64
C VAL A 61 -4.54 34.45 -6.75
N PHE A 62 -3.36 34.44 -7.38
CA PHE A 62 -2.49 33.27 -7.47
C PHE A 62 -2.13 32.71 -6.08
N THR A 63 -1.74 33.58 -5.15
CA THR A 63 -1.40 33.19 -3.77
C THR A 63 -2.61 32.62 -3.05
N ILE A 64 -3.78 33.28 -3.15
CA ILE A 64 -5.01 32.85 -2.50
C ILE A 64 -5.44 31.47 -3.03
N VAL A 65 -5.46 31.29 -4.35
CA VAL A 65 -5.84 30.04 -4.99
C VAL A 65 -4.91 28.90 -4.56
N ASN A 66 -3.59 29.09 -4.64
CA ASN A 66 -2.63 28.05 -4.24
C ASN A 66 -2.73 27.71 -2.75
N THR A 67 -2.89 28.72 -1.89
CA THR A 67 -3.06 28.51 -0.44
C THR A 67 -4.36 27.77 -0.13
N ALA A 68 -5.47 28.11 -0.81
CA ALA A 68 -6.76 27.44 -0.65
C ALA A 68 -6.71 25.98 -1.12
N VAL A 69 -6.08 25.71 -2.28
CA VAL A 69 -5.86 24.35 -2.78
C VAL A 69 -5.07 23.53 -1.77
N LEU A 70 -3.97 24.06 -1.22
CA LEU A 70 -3.20 23.36 -0.19
C LEU A 70 -4.03 23.09 1.07
N GLY A 71 -4.83 24.05 1.53
CA GLY A 71 -5.65 23.90 2.73
C GLY A 71 -6.73 22.82 2.60
N VAL A 72 -7.41 22.80 1.46
CA VAL A 72 -8.52 21.87 1.16
C VAL A 72 -7.99 20.49 0.79
N CYS A 73 -6.98 20.42 -0.08
CA CYS A 73 -6.52 19.16 -0.66
C CYS A 73 -5.45 18.45 0.18
N CYS A 74 -4.63 19.15 0.97
CA CYS A 74 -3.45 18.57 1.62
C CYS A 74 -3.58 18.43 3.14
N ARG A 75 -2.96 17.40 3.70
CA ARG A 75 -2.78 17.20 5.16
C ARG A 75 -1.62 18.02 5.69
N LEU A 76 -1.86 19.30 5.86
CA LEU A 76 -0.89 20.27 6.41
C LEU A 76 -1.50 21.03 7.59
N SER A 77 -0.65 21.49 8.51
CA SER A 77 -1.06 22.43 9.56
C SER A 77 -1.35 23.81 8.95
N ALA A 78 -2.22 24.60 9.58
CA ALA A 78 -2.63 25.92 9.07
C ALA A 78 -1.41 26.83 8.78
N VAL A 79 -0.39 26.79 9.64
CA VAL A 79 0.86 27.55 9.44
C VAL A 79 1.62 27.09 8.19
N LYS A 80 1.77 25.76 7.99
CA LYS A 80 2.44 25.21 6.79
C LYS A 80 1.67 25.53 5.50
N VAL A 81 0.33 25.51 5.54
CA VAL A 81 -0.51 25.87 4.38
C VAL A 81 -0.21 27.29 3.90
N ILE A 82 -0.22 28.26 4.82
CA ILE A 82 0.06 29.67 4.50
C ILE A 82 1.51 29.84 4.02
N LEU A 83 2.47 29.29 4.76
CA LEU A 83 3.90 29.38 4.42
C LEU A 83 4.19 28.81 3.02
N HIS A 84 3.67 27.62 2.72
CA HIS A 84 3.94 26.96 1.44
C HIS A 84 3.24 27.67 0.28
N GLY A 85 2.03 28.20 0.47
CA GLY A 85 1.35 29.04 -0.53
C GLY A 85 2.14 30.31 -0.86
N LEU A 86 2.72 30.96 0.16
CA LEU A 86 3.60 32.12 -0.02
C LEU A 86 4.89 31.74 -0.76
N ILE A 87 5.52 30.60 -0.42
CA ILE A 87 6.74 30.13 -1.10
C ILE A 87 6.47 29.83 -2.58
N ILE A 88 5.37 29.14 -2.91
CA ILE A 88 4.98 28.86 -4.31
C ILE A 88 4.85 30.16 -5.10
N SER A 89 4.29 31.20 -4.48
CA SER A 89 4.10 32.51 -5.10
C SER A 89 5.42 33.29 -5.22
N ALA A 90 6.28 33.22 -4.20
CA ALA A 90 7.61 33.81 -4.21
C ALA A 90 8.52 33.18 -5.26
N LEU A 91 8.44 31.85 -5.47
CA LEU A 91 9.17 31.15 -6.53
C LEU A 91 8.76 31.64 -7.92
N LEU A 92 7.46 31.86 -8.16
CA LEU A 92 6.98 32.42 -9.42
C LEU A 92 7.54 33.83 -9.65
N GLY A 93 7.41 34.71 -8.65
CA GLY A 93 7.94 36.07 -8.73
C GLY A 93 9.46 36.12 -8.91
N ALA A 94 10.20 35.31 -8.16
CA ALA A 94 11.65 35.20 -8.29
C ALA A 94 12.06 34.71 -9.69
N SER A 95 11.33 33.73 -10.25
CA SER A 95 11.60 33.22 -11.60
C SER A 95 11.46 34.30 -12.66
N GLU A 96 10.46 35.17 -12.54
CA GLU A 96 10.23 36.28 -13.47
C GLU A 96 11.28 37.37 -13.29
N LEU A 97 11.60 37.75 -12.05
CA LEU A 97 12.66 38.72 -11.75
C LEU A 97 14.03 38.28 -12.27
N ILE A 98 14.41 37.00 -12.09
CA ILE A 98 15.67 36.44 -12.60
C ILE A 98 15.74 36.59 -14.12
N VAL A 99 14.63 36.36 -14.85
CA VAL A 99 14.60 36.56 -16.30
C VAL A 99 14.74 38.04 -16.66
N VAL A 100 14.04 38.94 -15.96
CA VAL A 100 14.15 40.40 -16.19
C VAL A 100 15.57 40.90 -15.98
N PHE A 101 16.23 40.54 -14.86
CA PHE A 101 17.61 40.96 -14.59
C PHE A 101 18.63 40.33 -15.56
N SER A 102 18.31 39.17 -16.14
CA SER A 102 19.11 38.55 -17.20
C SER A 102 19.01 39.30 -18.53
N GLU A 103 18.02 40.19 -18.72
CA GLU A 103 17.78 40.91 -19.97
C GLU A 103 18.13 42.39 -19.80
N ARG A 104 19.29 42.81 -20.33
CA ARG A 104 19.86 44.17 -20.15
C ARG A 104 19.04 45.31 -20.81
N ASP A 105 18.09 45.01 -21.69
CA ASP A 105 17.33 46.01 -22.48
C ASP A 105 15.82 46.03 -22.19
N MET A 106 15.33 45.27 -21.21
CA MET A 106 13.90 45.07 -21.01
C MET A 106 13.32 46.03 -19.95
N SER A 107 12.46 46.96 -20.38
CA SER A 107 11.75 47.84 -19.44
C SER A 107 10.66 47.08 -18.67
N PHE A 108 10.37 47.52 -17.45
CA PHE A 108 9.40 46.87 -16.54
C PHE A 108 7.99 46.71 -17.15
N ALA A 109 7.66 47.51 -18.17
CA ALA A 109 6.40 47.46 -18.90
C ALA A 109 6.29 46.26 -19.88
N VAL A 110 7.39 45.62 -20.26
CA VAL A 110 7.41 44.45 -21.17
C VAL A 110 7.21 43.11 -20.41
N ILE A 111 7.22 43.17 -19.07
CA ILE A 111 7.14 42.01 -18.16
C ILE A 111 5.79 41.27 -18.27
N PHE A 112 4.71 41.97 -18.61
CA PHE A 112 3.38 41.36 -18.70
C PHE A 112 3.10 40.76 -20.09
N GLY A 113 3.50 39.51 -20.29
CA GLY A 113 2.88 38.64 -21.29
C GLY A 113 3.18 38.90 -22.77
N HIS A 114 4.19 39.71 -23.08
CA HIS A 114 4.42 40.16 -24.46
C HIS A 114 5.37 39.30 -25.29
N SER A 115 6.08 38.35 -24.67
CA SER A 115 6.99 37.44 -25.37
C SER A 115 6.84 36.01 -24.88
N VAL A 116 6.51 35.10 -25.80
CA VAL A 116 6.53 33.63 -25.57
C VAL A 116 7.87 33.19 -24.96
N LYS A 117 8.96 33.87 -25.29
CA LYS A 117 10.32 33.55 -24.83
C LYS A 117 10.51 33.80 -23.34
N PHE A 118 10.05 34.97 -22.87
CA PHE A 118 10.08 35.35 -21.45
C PHE A 118 9.30 34.34 -20.61
N LEU A 119 8.09 34.02 -21.07
CA LEU A 119 7.19 33.09 -20.41
C LEU A 119 7.82 31.71 -20.26
N VAL A 120 8.32 31.15 -21.36
CA VAL A 120 8.91 29.80 -21.35
C VAL A 120 10.13 29.74 -20.41
N LYS A 121 11.01 30.75 -20.42
CA LYS A 121 12.21 30.78 -19.56
C LYS A 121 11.85 30.91 -18.07
N SER A 122 10.92 31.80 -17.72
CA SER A 122 10.49 31.96 -16.33
C SER A 122 9.82 30.69 -15.79
N ARG A 123 8.99 30.00 -16.61
CA ARG A 123 8.36 28.74 -16.20
C ARG A 123 9.32 27.57 -16.04
N MET A 124 10.45 27.55 -16.75
CA MET A 124 11.52 26.56 -16.52
C MET A 124 12.23 26.80 -15.18
N ILE A 125 12.55 28.06 -14.85
CA ILE A 125 13.15 28.42 -13.55
C ILE A 125 12.17 28.13 -12.41
N TYR A 126 10.89 28.44 -12.61
CA TYR A 126 9.83 28.12 -11.67
C TYR A 126 9.70 26.60 -11.43
N ALA A 127 9.71 25.79 -12.49
CA ALA A 127 9.68 24.33 -12.36
C ALA A 127 10.88 23.78 -11.56
N LEU A 128 12.09 24.29 -11.81
CA LEU A 128 13.27 23.96 -11.01
C LEU A 128 13.08 24.37 -9.54
N GLY A 129 12.55 25.57 -9.30
CA GLY A 129 12.24 26.06 -7.95
C GLY A 129 11.27 25.16 -7.20
N LEU A 130 10.22 24.66 -7.86
CA LEU A 130 9.27 23.70 -7.28
C LEU A 130 9.93 22.35 -6.96
N VAL A 131 10.81 21.84 -7.84
CA VAL A 131 11.56 20.60 -7.60
C VAL A 131 12.49 20.74 -6.39
N VAL A 132 13.22 21.86 -6.29
CA VAL A 132 14.08 22.16 -5.13
C VAL A 132 13.24 22.31 -3.86
N PHE A 133 12.15 23.06 -3.92
CA PHE A 133 11.25 23.26 -2.76
C PHE A 133 10.66 21.93 -2.27
N ARG A 134 10.25 21.06 -3.19
CA ARG A 134 9.84 19.69 -2.88
C ARG A 134 10.96 18.94 -2.17
N SER A 135 12.19 18.98 -2.67
CA SER A 135 13.32 18.25 -2.06
C SER A 135 13.63 18.69 -0.62
N LEU A 136 13.35 19.95 -0.29
CA LEU A 136 13.53 20.51 1.05
C LEU A 136 12.35 20.24 1.99
N THR A 137 11.13 20.07 1.46
CA THR A 137 9.90 19.95 2.26
C THR A 137 9.33 18.55 2.35
N ALA A 138 9.78 17.63 1.50
CA ALA A 138 9.35 16.25 1.55
C ALA A 138 9.80 15.63 2.88
N GLU A 139 8.84 15.50 3.81
CA GLU A 139 8.99 14.72 5.03
C GLU A 139 9.47 13.33 4.62
N ILE A 140 10.70 12.99 5.04
CA ILE A 140 11.37 11.72 4.78
C ILE A 140 10.42 10.57 5.09
N ARG A 141 9.94 9.89 4.03
CA ARG A 141 9.22 8.59 4.01
C ARG A 141 8.94 8.27 2.52
N VAL A 142 9.44 7.21 1.90
CA VAL A 142 9.96 5.91 2.36
C VAL A 142 11.20 5.62 1.51
N SER A 143 12.29 5.27 2.21
CA SER A 143 13.62 4.91 1.70
C SER A 143 14.40 6.03 1.02
N ASP A 144 15.42 6.51 1.74
CA ASP A 144 16.47 7.47 1.36
C ASP A 144 17.29 7.10 0.10
N SER A 145 16.85 6.15 -0.73
CA SER A 145 17.46 5.80 -2.02
C SER A 145 16.79 6.47 -3.22
N SER A 146 15.65 7.16 -3.02
CA SER A 146 14.82 7.67 -4.11
C SER A 146 14.61 9.19 -4.05
N TYR A 147 15.61 9.97 -3.65
CA TYR A 147 15.84 11.23 -4.37
C TYR A 147 16.85 10.88 -5.43
N SER A 148 16.45 10.78 -6.69
CA SER A 148 17.45 10.64 -7.72
C SER A 148 17.99 12.05 -7.99
N PRO A 149 19.28 12.34 -7.70
CA PRO A 149 19.93 13.57 -8.16
C PRO A 149 19.60 13.85 -9.63
N PHE A 150 19.38 12.78 -10.42
CA PHE A 150 18.89 12.81 -11.79
C PHE A 150 17.74 13.78 -12.06
N ASN A 151 16.67 13.83 -11.25
CA ASN A 151 15.53 14.70 -11.57
C ASN A 151 15.93 16.18 -11.43
N ILE A 152 16.63 16.52 -10.35
CA ILE A 152 17.22 17.84 -10.12
C ILE A 152 18.23 18.16 -11.24
N THR A 153 19.07 17.20 -11.64
CA THR A 153 20.06 17.37 -12.72
C THR A 153 19.41 17.62 -14.07
N VAL A 154 18.32 16.91 -14.42
CA VAL A 154 17.58 17.12 -15.68
C VAL A 154 16.99 18.53 -15.71
N HIS A 155 16.37 18.99 -14.62
CA HIS A 155 15.79 20.32 -14.54
C HIS A 155 16.88 21.40 -14.56
N ALA A 156 17.96 21.21 -13.80
CA ALA A 156 19.11 22.12 -13.78
C ALA A 156 19.80 22.21 -15.14
N LEU A 157 19.99 21.09 -15.84
CA LEU A 157 20.56 21.06 -17.20
C LEU A 157 19.63 21.75 -18.19
N SER A 158 18.32 21.54 -18.09
CA SER A 158 17.36 22.23 -18.96
C SER A 158 17.41 23.74 -18.77
N VAL A 159 17.55 24.22 -17.53
CA VAL A 159 17.71 25.64 -17.20
C VAL A 159 19.05 26.15 -17.71
N ALA A 160 20.15 25.39 -17.56
CA ALA A 160 21.46 25.77 -18.08
C ALA A 160 21.45 25.92 -19.60
N ILE A 161 20.85 24.97 -20.35
CA ILE A 161 20.68 25.06 -21.80
C ILE A 161 19.83 26.29 -22.17
N ALA A 162 18.74 26.53 -21.45
CA ALA A 162 17.87 27.69 -21.66
C ALA A 162 18.53 29.04 -21.31
N VAL A 163 19.59 29.05 -20.49
CA VAL A 163 20.39 30.25 -20.21
C VAL A 163 21.46 30.45 -21.28
N ILE A 164 22.18 29.39 -21.66
CA ILE A 164 23.28 29.45 -22.65
C ILE A 164 22.76 29.82 -24.04
N THR A 165 21.67 29.19 -24.48
CA THR A 165 21.13 29.34 -25.85
C THR A 165 20.19 30.54 -26.01
N PHE A 166 20.13 31.40 -25.00
CA PHE A 166 19.13 32.45 -24.89
C PHE A 166 19.27 33.54 -25.97
N GLU A 167 20.49 33.97 -26.28
CA GLU A 167 20.71 34.98 -27.33
C GLU A 167 20.33 34.46 -28.72
N ASP A 168 20.60 33.18 -28.97
CA ASP A 168 20.27 32.54 -30.24
C ASP A 168 18.76 32.38 -30.47
N LEU A 169 17.97 32.32 -29.39
CA LEU A 169 16.50 32.33 -29.43
C LEU A 169 15.94 33.61 -30.08
N PHE A 170 16.67 34.72 -30.03
CA PHE A 170 16.29 35.95 -30.75
C PHE A 170 16.66 35.94 -32.21
N ARG A 171 17.69 35.18 -32.58
CA ARG A 171 18.23 35.14 -33.92
C ARG A 171 17.57 34.09 -34.80
N ASN A 172 17.11 32.98 -34.23
CA ASN A 172 16.61 31.84 -34.99
C ASN A 172 15.37 31.18 -34.36
N ARG A 173 14.33 30.97 -35.17
CA ARG A 173 13.06 30.36 -34.76
C ARG A 173 13.19 28.88 -34.35
N VAL A 174 14.25 28.18 -34.77
CA VAL A 174 14.53 26.79 -34.36
C VAL A 174 14.62 26.65 -32.84
N TYR A 175 15.16 27.65 -32.14
CA TYR A 175 15.27 27.62 -30.69
C TYR A 175 13.91 27.68 -29.99
N ILE A 176 12.85 28.21 -30.61
CA ILE A 176 11.49 28.12 -30.04
C ILE A 176 11.06 26.66 -29.91
N ILE A 177 11.37 25.84 -30.91
CA ILE A 177 11.08 24.40 -30.90
C ILE A 177 11.91 23.70 -29.80
N ILE A 178 13.20 24.06 -29.66
CA ILE A 178 14.07 23.53 -28.61
C ILE A 178 13.49 23.82 -27.21
N TYR A 179 13.06 25.05 -26.96
CA TYR A 179 12.49 25.43 -25.66
C TYR A 179 11.14 24.76 -25.38
N LEU A 180 10.29 24.57 -26.40
CA LEU A 180 9.07 23.76 -26.25
C LEU A 180 9.40 22.30 -25.91
N MET A 181 10.41 21.71 -26.54
CA MET A 181 10.90 20.37 -26.20
C MET A 181 11.47 20.31 -24.77
N LEU A 182 12.16 21.36 -24.31
CA LEU A 182 12.64 21.45 -22.92
C LEU A 182 11.49 21.55 -21.92
N ILE A 183 10.39 22.24 -22.23
CA ILE A 183 9.20 22.22 -21.36
C ILE A 183 8.61 20.80 -21.31
N VAL A 184 8.47 20.15 -22.47
CA VAL A 184 7.95 18.78 -22.55
C VAL A 184 8.83 17.82 -21.74
N ILE A 185 10.16 17.93 -21.80
CA ILE A 185 11.06 17.03 -21.06
C ILE A 185 10.99 17.27 -19.54
N ASN A 186 10.83 18.52 -19.09
CA ASN A 186 10.61 18.83 -17.66
C ASN A 186 9.29 18.25 -17.17
N ILE A 187 8.20 18.46 -17.91
CA ILE A 187 6.89 17.88 -17.62
C ILE A 187 6.95 16.35 -17.59
N ALA A 188 7.53 15.73 -18.61
CA ALA A 188 7.62 14.28 -18.72
C ALA A 188 8.49 13.67 -17.62
N SER A 189 9.63 14.29 -17.29
CA SER A 189 10.50 13.81 -16.20
C SER A 189 9.85 13.97 -14.83
N PHE A 190 9.09 15.05 -14.60
CA PHE A 190 8.30 15.22 -13.39
C PHE A 190 7.19 14.15 -13.29
N ALA A 191 6.46 13.87 -14.37
CA ALA A 191 5.41 12.86 -14.39
C ALA A 191 5.96 11.43 -14.26
N ALA A 192 7.06 11.10 -14.93
CA ALA A 192 7.74 9.81 -14.79
C ALA A 192 8.19 9.57 -13.33
N TRP A 193 8.68 10.62 -12.69
CA TRP A 193 9.05 10.58 -11.27
C TRP A 193 7.86 10.30 -10.36
N GLU A 194 6.71 10.92 -10.62
CA GLU A 194 5.47 10.61 -9.89
C GLU A 194 5.14 9.11 -9.99
N ILE A 195 5.20 8.52 -11.18
CA ILE A 195 4.93 7.10 -11.40
C ILE A 195 5.90 6.22 -10.60
N ILE A 196 7.19 6.55 -10.60
CA ILE A 196 8.22 5.81 -9.85
C ILE A 196 7.94 5.86 -8.35
N VAL A 197 7.64 7.04 -7.81
CA VAL A 197 7.34 7.21 -6.38
C VAL A 197 6.08 6.46 -5.99
N LEU A 198 5.05 6.43 -6.85
CA LEU A 198 3.83 5.67 -6.61
C LEU A 198 4.11 4.17 -6.52
N ARG A 199 4.86 3.63 -7.48
CA ARG A 199 5.24 2.21 -7.47
C ARG A 199 6.12 1.85 -6.28
N ALA A 200 7.05 2.72 -5.90
CA ALA A 200 7.90 2.50 -4.73
C ALA A 200 7.08 2.43 -3.44
N ARG A 201 6.07 3.31 -3.28
CA ARG A 201 5.15 3.27 -2.12
C ARG A 201 4.32 1.99 -2.08
N GLU A 202 3.85 1.51 -3.24
CA GLU A 202 3.13 0.23 -3.32
C GLU A 202 4.04 -0.94 -2.97
N MET A 203 5.27 -0.95 -3.48
CA MET A 203 6.26 -1.98 -3.17
C MET A 203 6.60 -2.03 -1.68
N GLN A 204 6.76 -0.86 -1.02
CA GLN A 204 7.02 -0.85 0.41
C GLN A 204 5.90 -1.50 1.22
N LYS A 205 4.64 -1.28 0.84
CA LYS A 205 3.52 -1.92 1.54
C LYS A 205 3.63 -3.44 1.49
N VAL A 206 3.98 -3.99 0.32
CA VAL A 206 4.22 -5.42 0.14
C VAL A 206 5.40 -5.91 0.99
N ILE A 207 6.52 -5.16 1.00
CA ILE A 207 7.69 -5.50 1.83
C ILE A 207 7.31 -5.55 3.31
N ASN A 208 6.63 -4.52 3.81
CA ASN A 208 6.20 -4.46 5.22
C ASN A 208 5.23 -5.59 5.60
N GLU A 209 4.40 -6.05 4.66
CA GLU A 209 3.52 -7.21 4.88
C GLU A 209 4.30 -8.51 4.92
N ASN A 210 5.26 -8.69 4.01
CA ASN A 210 6.12 -9.88 4.03
C ASN A 210 6.96 -9.92 5.32
N GLU A 211 7.50 -8.80 5.78
CA GLU A 211 8.21 -8.72 7.06
C GLU A 211 7.34 -9.18 8.24
N LYS A 212 6.05 -8.81 8.26
CA LYS A 212 5.11 -9.31 9.26
C LYS A 212 4.91 -10.82 9.15
N HIS A 213 4.74 -11.35 7.95
CA HIS A 213 4.60 -12.79 7.72
C HIS A 213 5.85 -13.56 8.15
N TYR A 214 7.05 -13.02 7.92
CA TYR A 214 8.30 -13.59 8.40
C TYR A 214 8.38 -13.61 9.93
N ALA A 215 8.02 -12.50 10.59
CA ALA A 215 7.99 -12.45 12.05
C ALA A 215 6.96 -13.43 12.65
N GLU A 216 5.80 -13.59 12.02
CA GLU A 216 4.81 -14.61 12.41
C GLU A 216 5.36 -16.03 12.22
N LEU A 217 6.01 -16.30 11.09
CA LEU A 217 6.64 -17.59 10.81
C LEU A 217 7.74 -17.93 11.83
N GLU A 218 8.59 -16.97 12.20
CA GLU A 218 9.61 -17.14 13.22
C GLU A 218 8.98 -17.44 14.59
N SER A 219 7.91 -16.74 14.96
CA SER A 219 7.12 -17.05 16.16
C SER A 219 6.56 -18.48 16.12
N TYR A 220 6.06 -18.95 14.98
CA TYR A 220 5.58 -20.32 14.83
C TYR A 220 6.69 -21.35 14.97
N LYS A 221 7.89 -21.08 14.45
CA LYS A 221 9.06 -21.96 14.62
C LYS A 221 9.48 -22.08 16.09
N LEU A 222 9.50 -20.98 16.82
CA LEU A 222 9.79 -21.00 18.27
C LEU A 222 8.72 -21.78 19.06
N ILE A 223 7.44 -21.61 18.72
CA ILE A 223 6.34 -22.39 19.33
C ILE A 223 6.53 -23.88 19.03
N TYR A 224 6.95 -24.23 17.82
CA TYR A 224 7.22 -25.61 17.42
C TYR A 224 8.38 -26.23 18.21
N GLU A 225 9.50 -25.53 18.36
CA GLU A 225 10.64 -26.02 19.16
C GLU A 225 10.25 -26.25 20.63
N LYS A 226 9.49 -25.32 21.20
CA LYS A 226 8.92 -25.47 22.55
C LYS A 226 7.94 -26.63 22.61
N TYR A 227 7.16 -26.85 21.57
CA TYR A 227 6.25 -27.98 21.48
C TYR A 227 7.00 -29.30 21.42
N GLU A 228 8.00 -29.45 20.55
CA GLU A 228 8.79 -30.68 20.41
C GLU A 228 9.47 -31.05 21.74
N SER A 229 10.10 -30.09 22.40
CA SER A 229 10.71 -30.30 23.73
C SER A 229 9.68 -30.73 24.79
N THR A 230 8.49 -30.13 24.79
CA THR A 230 7.40 -30.53 25.69
C THR A 230 6.82 -31.90 25.33
N ARG A 231 6.78 -32.26 24.04
CA ARG A 231 6.31 -33.55 23.55
C ARG A 231 7.23 -34.67 24.02
N ILE A 232 8.54 -34.49 23.89
CA ILE A 232 9.55 -35.43 24.39
C ILE A 232 9.41 -35.58 25.91
N MET A 233 9.39 -34.47 26.65
CA MET A 233 9.20 -34.51 28.11
C MET A 233 7.92 -35.24 28.52
N ARG A 234 6.82 -35.03 27.81
CA ARG A 234 5.55 -35.74 28.06
C ARG A 234 5.65 -37.23 27.76
N HIS A 235 6.31 -37.60 26.67
CA HIS A 235 6.53 -39.00 26.34
C HIS A 235 7.28 -39.69 27.47
N ASP A 236 8.37 -39.08 27.94
CA ASP A 236 9.19 -39.62 29.04
C ASP A 236 8.38 -39.70 30.34
N ILE A 237 7.56 -38.68 30.66
CA ILE A 237 6.67 -38.71 31.83
C ILE A 237 5.61 -39.81 31.68
N LYS A 238 5.04 -39.99 30.50
CA LYS A 238 4.05 -41.04 30.24
C LYS A 238 4.68 -42.42 30.42
N GLU A 239 5.87 -42.63 29.87
CA GLU A 239 6.63 -43.88 30.00
C GLU A 239 6.96 -44.19 31.47
N GLN A 240 7.41 -43.17 32.22
CA GLN A 240 7.62 -43.28 33.66
C GLN A 240 6.32 -43.58 34.42
N LEU A 241 5.20 -42.94 34.07
CA LEU A 241 3.89 -43.20 34.68
C LEU A 241 3.36 -44.59 34.34
N ASP A 242 3.55 -45.06 33.11
CA ASP A 242 3.13 -46.40 32.69
C ASP A 242 3.95 -47.47 33.44
N THR A 243 5.26 -47.25 33.62
CA THR A 243 6.11 -48.08 34.50
C THR A 243 5.64 -48.03 35.96
N LEU A 244 5.29 -46.85 36.47
CA LEU A 244 4.76 -46.68 37.82
C LEU A 244 3.42 -47.41 37.99
N LYS A 245 2.54 -47.37 36.98
CA LYS A 245 1.27 -48.13 36.95
C LYS A 245 1.53 -49.64 36.96
N GLU A 246 2.51 -50.12 36.23
CA GLU A 246 2.93 -51.54 36.26
C GLU A 246 3.40 -51.94 37.65
N MET A 247 4.20 -51.11 38.32
CA MET A 247 4.66 -51.33 39.70
C MET A 247 3.52 -51.23 40.74
N ILE A 248 2.52 -50.36 40.52
CA ILE A 248 1.37 -50.17 41.43
C ILE A 248 0.30 -51.26 41.26
N ASN A 249 0.24 -51.94 40.11
CA ASN A 249 -0.66 -53.07 39.93
C ASN A 249 -0.36 -54.24 40.90
N ASP A 250 0.80 -54.23 41.58
CA ASP A 250 1.14 -55.10 42.71
C ASP A 250 0.55 -54.64 44.07
N GLY A 251 -0.15 -53.48 44.12
CA GLY A 251 -1.04 -53.11 45.22
C GLY A 251 -0.95 -51.66 45.72
N SER A 252 -1.78 -50.75 45.18
CA SER A 252 -2.26 -49.53 45.89
C SER A 252 -3.28 -48.74 45.03
N GLY A 253 -4.50 -48.56 45.54
CA GLY A 253 -5.60 -47.85 44.83
C GLY A 253 -5.46 -46.33 44.76
N GLU A 254 -4.65 -45.69 45.62
CA GLU A 254 -4.47 -44.23 45.64
C GLU A 254 -3.48 -43.74 44.58
N ALA A 255 -2.45 -44.54 44.30
CA ALA A 255 -1.42 -44.17 43.34
C ALA A 255 -1.93 -44.21 41.89
N LYS A 256 -2.92 -45.08 41.59
CA LYS A 256 -3.66 -45.10 40.32
C LYS A 256 -4.48 -43.82 40.08
N LYS A 257 -5.01 -43.23 41.16
CA LYS A 257 -5.83 -42.00 41.12
C LYS A 257 -4.96 -40.75 40.93
N PHE A 258 -3.77 -40.72 41.55
CA PHE A 258 -2.78 -39.66 41.36
C PHE A 258 -2.18 -39.68 39.94
N ALA A 259 -1.86 -40.86 39.39
CA ALA A 259 -1.40 -41.02 38.01
C ALA A 259 -2.43 -40.51 36.98
N GLY A 260 -3.73 -40.81 37.16
CA GLY A 260 -4.80 -40.31 36.29
C GLY A 260 -4.97 -38.78 36.34
N LYS A 261 -4.70 -38.17 37.50
CA LYS A 261 -4.77 -36.70 37.68
C LYS A 261 -3.59 -35.98 37.01
N LEU A 262 -2.39 -36.59 37.03
CA LEU A 262 -1.22 -36.11 36.29
C LEU A 262 -1.38 -36.27 34.77
N GLU A 263 -1.97 -37.37 34.30
CA GLU A 263 -2.37 -37.54 32.89
C GLU A 263 -3.35 -36.47 32.41
N SER A 264 -4.27 -36.01 33.27
CA SER A 264 -5.17 -34.91 32.91
C SER A 264 -4.48 -33.55 32.83
N LEU A 265 -3.43 -33.30 33.62
CA LEU A 265 -2.61 -32.09 33.53
C LEU A 265 -1.77 -32.05 32.24
N GLY A 266 -1.29 -33.21 31.77
CA GLY A 266 -0.64 -33.32 30.46
C GLY A 266 -1.58 -33.09 29.26
N ARG A 267 -2.89 -33.04 29.50
CA ARG A 267 -3.93 -32.95 28.45
C ARG A 267 -4.18 -31.53 27.94
N GLU A 268 -3.82 -30.49 28.71
CA GLU A 268 -3.96 -29.08 28.30
C GLU A 268 -2.92 -28.62 27.24
N LEU A 269 -1.97 -29.49 26.85
CA LEU A 269 -0.86 -29.17 25.94
C LEU A 269 -0.84 -30.04 24.66
N TYR A 270 -2.01 -30.54 24.21
CA TYR A 270 -2.08 -31.34 22.98
C TYR A 270 -1.98 -30.47 21.72
N TYR A 271 -0.90 -30.67 20.97
CA TYR A 271 -0.82 -30.35 19.54
C TYR A 271 -1.40 -31.53 18.77
N THR A 272 -2.28 -31.21 17.83
CA THR A 272 -2.89 -32.19 16.93
C THR A 272 -2.43 -31.90 15.51
N GLU A 273 -2.03 -32.94 14.79
CA GLU A 273 -1.73 -32.83 13.36
C GLU A 273 -3.02 -33.01 12.56
N TYR A 274 -3.38 -31.99 11.78
CA TYR A 274 -4.58 -31.97 10.95
C TYR A 274 -4.24 -32.13 9.45
N THR A 275 -3.02 -31.80 9.06
CA THR A 275 -2.55 -31.77 7.66
C THR A 275 -1.11 -32.27 7.57
N ASP A 276 -0.62 -32.50 6.36
CA ASP A 276 0.79 -32.80 6.07
C ASP A 276 1.70 -31.55 6.09
N ASN A 277 1.15 -30.35 6.33
CA ASN A 277 1.90 -29.09 6.44
C ASN A 277 2.13 -28.72 7.92
N LYS A 278 3.40 -28.76 8.35
CA LYS A 278 3.79 -28.49 9.75
C LYS A 278 3.46 -27.08 10.21
N VAL A 279 3.73 -26.07 9.38
CA VAL A 279 3.44 -24.66 9.69
C VAL A 279 1.93 -24.45 9.85
N LEU A 280 1.14 -25.05 8.98
CA LEU A 280 -0.32 -25.00 9.08
C LEU A 280 -0.82 -25.65 10.36
N ASN A 281 -0.30 -26.83 10.74
CA ASN A 281 -0.70 -27.47 11.99
C ASN A 281 -0.41 -26.59 13.22
N ILE A 282 0.76 -25.95 13.29
CA ILE A 282 1.08 -25.02 14.39
C ILE A 282 0.09 -23.86 14.41
N LEU A 283 -0.19 -23.27 13.23
CA LEU A 283 -1.14 -22.18 13.07
C LEU A 283 -2.54 -22.60 13.55
N LEU A 284 -3.05 -23.75 13.12
CA LEU A 284 -4.36 -24.28 13.51
C LEU A 284 -4.45 -24.49 15.03
N ASN A 285 -3.46 -25.12 15.65
CA ASN A 285 -3.44 -25.34 17.10
C ASN A 285 -3.45 -24.01 17.87
N ARG A 286 -2.68 -23.01 17.41
CA ARG A 286 -2.72 -21.67 18.01
C ARG A 286 -4.08 -21.01 17.82
N LYS A 287 -4.69 -21.12 16.63
CA LYS A 287 -6.01 -20.54 16.36
C LYS A 287 -7.14 -21.20 17.14
N ILE A 288 -7.07 -22.50 17.39
CA ILE A 288 -7.99 -23.20 18.31
C ILE A 288 -7.94 -22.55 19.70
N LYS A 289 -6.73 -22.33 20.23
CA LYS A 289 -6.56 -21.68 21.54
C LYS A 289 -7.11 -20.23 21.54
N GLU A 290 -6.77 -19.44 20.53
CA GLU A 290 -7.26 -18.06 20.39
C GLU A 290 -8.80 -18.00 20.22
N CYS A 291 -9.41 -18.98 19.54
CA CYS A 291 -10.87 -19.08 19.41
C CYS A 291 -11.52 -19.40 20.75
N HIS A 292 -10.99 -20.38 21.48
CA HIS A 292 -11.48 -20.76 22.81
C HIS A 292 -11.43 -19.57 23.78
N GLU A 293 -10.34 -18.80 23.80
CA GLU A 293 -10.20 -17.58 24.62
C GLU A 293 -11.23 -16.48 24.26
N LYS A 294 -11.75 -16.49 23.03
CA LYS A 294 -12.76 -15.54 22.53
C LYS A 294 -14.19 -16.08 22.59
N GLY A 295 -14.39 -17.29 23.12
CA GLY A 295 -15.68 -17.98 23.13
C GLY A 295 -16.19 -18.32 21.73
N ILE A 296 -15.28 -18.66 20.81
CA ILE A 296 -15.57 -19.14 19.47
C ILE A 296 -15.26 -20.65 19.45
N GLU A 297 -16.23 -21.45 19.02
CA GLU A 297 -16.05 -22.89 18.82
C GLU A 297 -15.47 -23.14 17.42
N LEU A 298 -14.30 -23.78 17.36
CA LEU A 298 -13.61 -24.07 16.12
C LEU A 298 -13.52 -25.59 15.91
N TYR A 299 -14.14 -26.05 14.83
CA TYR A 299 -14.20 -27.46 14.43
C TYR A 299 -13.31 -27.69 13.20
N ILE A 300 -12.43 -28.69 13.27
CA ILE A 300 -11.56 -29.07 12.15
C ILE A 300 -11.86 -30.52 11.74
N SER A 301 -12.23 -30.71 10.48
CA SER A 301 -12.32 -31.98 9.80
C SER A 301 -11.06 -32.19 8.97
N SER A 302 -10.31 -33.25 9.29
CA SER A 302 -9.16 -33.69 8.49
C SER A 302 -9.56 -34.88 7.62
N GLY A 303 -9.83 -34.61 6.34
CA GLY A 303 -10.05 -35.60 5.29
C GLY A 303 -8.78 -35.91 4.49
N GLY A 304 -7.58 -35.61 5.02
CA GLY A 304 -6.31 -35.95 4.39
C GLY A 304 -5.94 -35.10 3.17
N ALA A 305 -6.25 -33.80 3.18
CA ALA A 305 -5.77 -32.89 2.13
C ALA A 305 -4.24 -32.86 2.08
N LYS A 306 -3.65 -33.03 0.88
CA LYS A 306 -2.22 -32.86 0.63
C LYS A 306 -1.91 -31.38 0.41
N VAL A 307 -1.43 -30.68 1.44
CA VAL A 307 -1.12 -29.23 1.43
C VAL A 307 0.33 -28.95 1.84
N GLY A 308 1.17 -29.99 1.97
CA GLY A 308 2.58 -29.88 2.33
C GLY A 308 3.45 -29.19 1.27
N PHE A 309 2.99 -29.11 0.02
CA PHE A 309 3.70 -28.41 -1.07
C PHE A 309 3.61 -26.89 -0.99
N ILE A 310 2.74 -26.34 -0.12
CA ILE A 310 2.55 -24.89 0.03
C ILE A 310 3.75 -24.35 0.83
N PRO A 311 4.48 -23.35 0.31
CA PRO A 311 5.59 -22.72 1.04
C PRO A 311 5.15 -22.20 2.41
N GLU A 312 6.06 -22.22 3.39
CA GLU A 312 5.76 -21.81 4.77
C GLU A 312 5.20 -20.38 4.86
N LEU A 313 5.80 -19.44 4.12
CA LEU A 313 5.38 -18.04 4.11
C LEU A 313 3.98 -17.87 3.50
N ASP A 314 3.70 -18.58 2.40
CA ASP A 314 2.38 -18.57 1.75
C ASP A 314 1.33 -19.26 2.62
N THR A 315 1.71 -20.29 3.37
CA THR A 315 0.83 -20.95 4.35
C THR A 315 0.39 -19.95 5.42
N VAL A 316 1.31 -19.19 6.01
CA VAL A 316 0.98 -18.14 6.98
C VAL A 316 0.12 -17.07 6.34
N ALA A 317 0.51 -16.55 5.17
CA ALA A 317 -0.19 -15.49 4.48
C ALA A 317 -1.64 -15.88 4.09
N ILE A 318 -1.88 -17.12 3.65
CA ILE A 318 -3.19 -17.60 3.27
C ILE A 318 -4.04 -17.90 4.50
N PHE A 319 -3.58 -18.82 5.35
CA PHE A 319 -4.43 -19.39 6.40
C PHE A 319 -4.57 -18.47 7.62
N SER A 320 -3.53 -17.70 8.00
CA SER A 320 -3.65 -16.73 9.10
C SER A 320 -4.70 -15.67 8.74
N ASN A 321 -4.64 -15.12 7.53
CA ASN A 321 -5.59 -14.09 7.10
C ASN A 321 -7.03 -14.62 6.99
N ILE A 322 -7.24 -15.79 6.37
CA ILE A 322 -8.60 -16.31 6.18
C ILE A 322 -9.22 -16.72 7.52
N ILE A 323 -8.47 -17.38 8.41
CA ILE A 323 -8.98 -17.78 9.72
C ILE A 323 -9.22 -16.55 10.61
N ASN A 324 -8.34 -15.54 10.56
CA ASN A 324 -8.58 -14.26 11.26
C ASN A 324 -9.86 -13.57 10.77
N ASN A 325 -10.08 -13.52 9.45
CA ASN A 325 -11.31 -12.96 8.89
C ASN A 325 -12.55 -13.72 9.38
N ALA A 326 -12.49 -15.05 9.41
CA ALA A 326 -13.56 -15.89 9.95
C ALA A 326 -13.82 -15.57 11.43
N MET A 327 -12.77 -15.49 12.26
CA MET A 327 -12.87 -15.13 13.68
C MET A 327 -13.43 -13.73 13.90
N GLU A 328 -13.03 -12.73 13.11
CA GLU A 328 -13.52 -11.35 13.23
C GLU A 328 -14.99 -11.20 12.84
N SER A 329 -15.44 -11.95 11.82
CA SER A 329 -16.85 -12.02 11.46
C SER A 329 -17.66 -12.73 12.55
N CYS A 330 -17.17 -13.89 12.97
CA CYS A 330 -17.81 -14.74 13.96
C CYS A 330 -17.94 -14.06 15.33
N ALA A 331 -16.94 -13.26 15.73
CA ALA A 331 -16.98 -12.50 16.99
C ALA A 331 -18.13 -11.47 17.06
N ARG A 332 -18.63 -11.01 15.91
CA ARG A 332 -19.78 -10.08 15.80
C ARG A 332 -21.12 -10.81 15.62
N SER A 333 -21.09 -12.13 15.52
CA SER A 333 -22.27 -12.95 15.31
C SER A 333 -22.82 -13.47 16.65
N GLU A 334 -24.12 -13.75 16.69
CA GLU A 334 -24.82 -14.34 17.84
C GLU A 334 -24.31 -15.77 18.11
N GLU A 335 -24.28 -16.59 17.05
CA GLU A 335 -23.60 -17.88 17.07
C GLU A 335 -22.12 -17.74 16.71
N LYS A 336 -21.26 -18.49 17.40
CA LYS A 336 -19.81 -18.32 17.30
C LYS A 336 -19.09 -19.59 16.85
N ASN A 337 -19.50 -20.14 15.70
CA ASN A 337 -18.88 -21.37 15.17
C ASN A 337 -18.02 -21.09 13.93
N ILE A 338 -16.90 -21.81 13.84
CA ILE A 338 -16.04 -21.90 12.67
C ILE A 338 -15.84 -23.38 12.34
N PHE A 339 -16.02 -23.74 11.07
CA PHE A 339 -15.80 -25.09 10.55
C PHE A 339 -14.72 -25.04 9.48
N ILE A 340 -13.67 -25.84 9.65
CA ILE A 340 -12.59 -25.99 8.67
C ILE A 340 -12.59 -27.43 8.19
N ASP A 341 -12.72 -27.65 6.88
CA ASP A 341 -12.63 -28.96 6.25
C ASP A 341 -11.44 -28.98 5.29
N PHE A 342 -10.57 -29.97 5.50
CA PHE A 342 -9.45 -30.29 4.64
C PHE A 342 -9.76 -31.57 3.87
N SER A 343 -10.03 -31.48 2.57
CA SER A 343 -10.37 -32.65 1.75
C SER A 343 -9.57 -32.71 0.45
N THR A 344 -9.46 -33.90 -0.12
CA THR A 344 -8.90 -34.12 -1.46
C THR A 344 -10.01 -34.54 -2.40
N LEU A 345 -10.14 -33.86 -3.54
CA LEU A 345 -11.13 -34.18 -4.57
C LEU A 345 -10.46 -34.91 -5.74
N ASN A 346 -10.89 -36.15 -5.99
CA ASN A 346 -10.44 -37.01 -7.10
C ASN A 346 -8.91 -37.19 -7.17
N ASP A 347 -8.21 -37.12 -6.03
CA ASP A 347 -6.74 -37.10 -5.91
C ASP A 347 -6.00 -35.99 -6.68
N ALA A 348 -6.74 -35.13 -7.39
CA ALA A 348 -6.21 -34.10 -8.27
C ALA A 348 -6.23 -32.70 -7.64
N PHE A 349 -7.12 -32.47 -6.66
CA PHE A 349 -7.26 -31.17 -6.02
C PHE A 349 -7.26 -31.27 -4.50
N ALA A 350 -6.40 -30.49 -3.84
CA ALA A 350 -6.53 -30.23 -2.41
C ALA A 350 -7.54 -29.09 -2.21
N VAL A 351 -8.56 -29.32 -1.40
CA VAL A 351 -9.64 -28.38 -1.11
C VAL A 351 -9.62 -28.03 0.38
N VAL A 352 -9.61 -26.74 0.68
CA VAL A 352 -9.78 -26.23 2.03
C VAL A 352 -11.04 -25.38 2.08
N LYS A 353 -12.01 -25.81 2.87
CA LYS A 353 -13.28 -25.12 3.06
C LYS A 353 -13.34 -24.55 4.47
N ILE A 354 -13.58 -23.25 4.59
CA ILE A 354 -13.72 -22.55 5.86
C ILE A 354 -15.10 -21.91 5.89
N GLU A 355 -15.92 -22.29 6.86
CA GLU A 355 -17.26 -21.74 7.08
C GLU A 355 -17.34 -21.10 8.45
N ASN A 356 -17.95 -19.92 8.54
CA ASN A 356 -18.15 -19.24 9.82
C ASN A 356 -19.52 -18.57 9.88
N ASN A 357 -20.06 -18.45 11.09
CA ASN A 357 -21.23 -17.62 11.32
C ASN A 357 -20.94 -16.14 10.98
N CYS A 358 -21.90 -15.50 10.34
CA CYS A 358 -21.80 -14.16 9.76
C CYS A 358 -23.20 -13.53 9.67
N ASP A 359 -23.63 -12.85 10.72
CA ASP A 359 -24.95 -12.20 10.76
C ASP A 359 -25.05 -10.98 9.82
N GLU A 360 -23.94 -10.27 9.63
CA GLU A 360 -23.86 -9.10 8.75
C GLU A 360 -23.47 -9.52 7.32
N PRO A 361 -24.30 -9.25 6.30
CA PRO A 361 -23.94 -9.59 4.92
C PRO A 361 -22.62 -8.94 4.50
N PRO A 362 -21.73 -9.67 3.78
CA PRO A 362 -20.48 -9.10 3.31
C PRO A 362 -20.74 -7.97 2.33
N GLN A 363 -20.00 -6.87 2.47
CA GLN A 363 -20.08 -5.78 1.51
C GLN A 363 -19.26 -6.11 0.27
N THR A 364 -19.80 -5.79 -0.91
CA THR A 364 -19.12 -6.03 -2.20
C THR A 364 -19.09 -4.78 -3.06
N PHE A 365 -18.02 -4.62 -3.84
CA PHE A 365 -17.90 -3.61 -4.89
C PHE A 365 -17.31 -4.28 -6.14
N ASN A 366 -17.99 -4.14 -7.28
CA ASN A 366 -17.61 -4.80 -8.54
C ASN A 366 -17.37 -6.33 -8.43
N GLY A 367 -18.12 -7.01 -7.56
CA GLY A 367 -17.99 -8.46 -7.36
C GLY A 367 -16.84 -8.89 -6.43
N SER A 368 -16.08 -7.97 -5.86
CA SER A 368 -15.04 -8.24 -4.87
C SER A 368 -15.48 -7.84 -3.45
N LEU A 369 -15.03 -8.59 -2.43
CA LEU A 369 -15.28 -8.28 -1.03
C LEU A 369 -14.57 -6.96 -0.64
N ILE A 370 -15.30 -6.07 0.02
CA ILE A 370 -14.75 -4.86 0.63
C ILE A 370 -14.84 -4.96 2.16
N THR A 371 -13.81 -4.45 2.84
CA THR A 371 -13.69 -4.59 4.29
C THR A 371 -14.66 -3.65 5.02
N GLN A 372 -15.29 -4.11 6.11
CA GLN A 372 -16.27 -3.34 6.89
C GLN A 372 -15.65 -2.56 8.07
N LYS A 373 -14.32 -2.55 8.24
CA LYS A 373 -13.65 -1.88 9.35
C LYS A 373 -13.75 -0.35 9.17
N ARG A 374 -14.11 0.38 10.24
CA ARG A 374 -14.32 1.85 10.23
C ARG A 374 -13.07 2.67 9.88
N ASP A 375 -11.87 2.09 9.94
CA ASP A 375 -10.60 2.74 9.54
C ASP A 375 -10.34 2.59 8.03
N GLY A 376 -11.05 3.39 7.24
CA GLY A 376 -11.04 3.38 5.76
C GLY A 376 -9.72 3.73 5.05
N MET A 377 -8.57 3.72 5.73
CA MET A 377 -7.26 4.07 5.15
C MET A 377 -6.24 2.92 5.12
N LEU A 378 -6.54 1.77 5.76
CA LEU A 378 -5.52 0.75 6.02
C LEU A 378 -5.74 -0.62 5.35
N HIS A 379 -6.93 -1.02 4.90
CA HIS A 379 -7.17 -2.45 4.62
C HIS A 379 -7.92 -2.77 3.31
N GLY A 380 -7.13 -3.10 2.29
CA GLY A 380 -7.37 -4.14 1.26
C GLY A 380 -6.21 -5.16 1.20
N VAL A 381 -5.39 -5.11 2.25
CA VAL A 381 -4.16 -5.84 2.61
C VAL A 381 -4.22 -7.36 2.45
N GLY A 382 -4.76 -7.97 3.51
CA GLY A 382 -4.74 -9.41 3.72
C GLY A 382 -5.34 -10.20 2.57
N MET A 383 -6.48 -9.78 2.01
CA MET A 383 -7.08 -10.50 0.88
C MET A 383 -6.23 -10.44 -0.39
N LYS A 384 -5.58 -9.29 -0.67
CA LYS A 384 -4.66 -9.18 -1.81
C LYS A 384 -3.38 -10.00 -1.59
N SER A 385 -2.89 -10.07 -0.35
CA SER A 385 -1.80 -10.96 0.04
C SER A 385 -2.18 -12.43 -0.17
N VAL A 386 -3.37 -12.84 0.28
CA VAL A 386 -3.93 -14.19 0.04
C VAL A 386 -4.00 -14.49 -1.46
N GLU A 387 -4.57 -13.59 -2.27
CA GLU A 387 -4.66 -13.79 -3.72
C GLU A 387 -3.30 -13.93 -4.39
N ASN A 388 -2.30 -13.15 -3.97
CA ASN A 388 -0.94 -13.24 -4.51
C ASN A 388 -0.28 -14.58 -4.14
N SER A 389 -0.36 -15.00 -2.87
CA SER A 389 0.18 -16.28 -2.41
C SER A 389 -0.51 -17.47 -3.10
N LEU A 390 -1.82 -17.39 -3.32
CA LEU A 390 -2.57 -18.40 -4.07
C LEU A 390 -2.10 -18.50 -5.52
N LYS A 391 -1.85 -17.38 -6.20
CA LYS A 391 -1.31 -17.40 -7.57
C LYS A 391 0.04 -18.10 -7.65
N SER A 392 0.96 -17.82 -6.73
CA SER A 392 2.27 -18.48 -6.65
C SER A 392 2.16 -19.99 -6.41
N CYS A 393 1.14 -20.41 -5.66
CA CYS A 393 0.88 -21.80 -5.34
C CYS A 393 -0.04 -22.53 -6.35
N GLY A 394 -0.45 -21.88 -7.45
CA GLY A 394 -1.42 -22.45 -8.39
C GLY A 394 -2.83 -22.66 -7.81
N GLY A 395 -3.15 -21.99 -6.70
CA GLY A 395 -4.42 -22.07 -5.99
C GLY A 395 -5.44 -21.06 -6.49
N LYS A 396 -6.72 -21.37 -6.27
CA LYS A 396 -7.86 -20.47 -6.50
C LYS A 396 -8.69 -20.36 -5.24
N ILE A 397 -9.29 -19.19 -5.02
CA ILE A 397 -10.21 -18.92 -3.93
C ILE A 397 -11.57 -18.51 -4.48
N SER A 398 -12.62 -18.98 -3.83
CA SER A 398 -13.99 -18.56 -4.06
C SER A 398 -14.69 -18.39 -2.71
N TRP A 399 -15.76 -17.61 -2.70
CA TRP A 399 -16.54 -17.39 -1.50
C TRP A 399 -18.03 -17.37 -1.83
N SER A 400 -18.84 -17.65 -0.82
CA SER A 400 -20.30 -17.55 -0.90
C SER A 400 -20.87 -17.15 0.44
N TYR A 401 -22.00 -16.44 0.43
CA TYR A 401 -22.73 -16.08 1.64
C TYR A 401 -24.14 -16.64 1.58
N ASP A 402 -24.51 -17.42 2.59
CA ASP A 402 -25.85 -17.94 2.78
C ASP A 402 -26.59 -17.04 3.77
N LYS A 403 -27.60 -16.30 3.27
CA LYS A 403 -28.37 -15.35 4.07
C LYS A 403 -29.36 -16.03 5.03
N GLU A 404 -29.88 -17.20 4.67
CA GLU A 404 -30.86 -17.92 5.50
C GLU A 404 -30.16 -18.56 6.70
N ARG A 405 -29.01 -19.18 6.45
CA ARG A 405 -28.19 -19.81 7.50
C ARG A 405 -27.25 -18.84 8.19
N ARG A 406 -27.05 -17.64 7.64
CA ARG A 406 -26.09 -16.63 8.09
C ARG A 406 -24.66 -17.19 8.17
N PHE A 407 -24.27 -17.93 7.12
CA PHE A 407 -22.93 -18.51 7.00
C PHE A 407 -22.16 -17.84 5.87
N PHE A 408 -20.92 -17.48 6.17
CA PHE A 408 -19.93 -17.12 5.16
C PHE A 408 -19.03 -18.33 4.90
N ARG A 409 -18.82 -18.66 3.62
CA ARG A 409 -17.99 -19.78 3.19
C ARG A 409 -16.88 -19.28 2.29
N THR A 410 -15.65 -19.69 2.61
CA THR A 410 -14.47 -19.55 1.75
C THR A 410 -14.04 -20.94 1.31
N VAL A 411 -13.77 -21.13 0.01
CA VAL A 411 -13.24 -22.37 -0.55
C VAL A 411 -11.95 -22.05 -1.29
N ILE A 412 -10.88 -22.71 -0.89
CA ILE A 412 -9.58 -22.66 -1.52
C ILE A 412 -9.34 -24.01 -2.20
N MET A 413 -8.88 -23.98 -3.45
CA MET A 413 -8.59 -25.18 -4.22
C MET A 413 -7.21 -25.07 -4.85
N PHE A 414 -6.39 -26.11 -4.69
CA PHE A 414 -5.06 -26.21 -5.29
C PHE A 414 -4.98 -27.44 -6.21
N ALA A 415 -4.37 -27.29 -7.38
CA ALA A 415 -4.13 -28.42 -8.29
C ALA A 415 -2.87 -29.19 -7.87
N LEU A 416 -2.98 -30.50 -7.68
CA LEU A 416 -1.88 -31.36 -7.24
C LEU A 416 -0.99 -31.85 -8.40
N HIS A 417 -1.54 -32.00 -9.62
CA HIS A 417 -0.83 -32.58 -10.78
C HIS A 417 -0.21 -31.58 -11.77
N ALA A 418 -0.19 -30.29 -11.46
CA ALA A 418 0.36 -29.28 -12.37
C ALA A 418 1.88 -29.04 -12.21
N ARG A 419 2.57 -29.75 -11.28
CA ARG A 419 3.99 -29.49 -10.95
C ARG A 419 4.96 -30.64 -11.22
N GLU A 420 4.49 -31.83 -11.65
CA GLU A 420 5.38 -32.94 -12.03
C GLU A 420 5.90 -32.84 -13.49
N GLY A 421 5.58 -31.75 -14.22
CA GLY A 421 5.87 -31.62 -15.65
C GLY A 421 6.97 -30.64 -16.07
N GLU A 422 7.67 -29.98 -15.14
CA GLU A 422 8.72 -28.99 -15.48
C GLU A 422 10.14 -29.38 -15.06
N GLU A 423 10.37 -30.58 -14.52
CA GLU A 423 11.74 -31.07 -14.22
C GLU A 423 12.34 -32.00 -15.29
N ASP A 424 11.60 -32.34 -16.34
CA ASP A 424 12.13 -33.11 -17.48
C ASP A 424 11.86 -32.36 -18.78
N TYR A 425 12.72 -31.39 -19.12
CA TYR A 425 13.21 -31.09 -20.48
C TYR A 425 14.27 -29.99 -20.41
N GLN A 426 15.53 -30.45 -20.35
CA GLN A 426 16.79 -29.86 -20.86
C GLN A 426 17.15 -28.38 -20.57
#